data_AF-A0A519R2Y8-F1
#
_entry.id   AF-A0A519R2Y8-F1
#
_cell.length_a   1.000
_cell.length_b   1.000
_cell.length_c   1.000
_cell.angle_alpha   90.00
_cell.angle_beta   90.00
_cell.angle_gamma   90.00
#
_symmetry.space_group_name_H-M   'P 1'
#
loop_
_entity.id
_entity.type
_entity.pdbx_description
1 polymer ?
#
loop_
_entity_poly.entity_id
_entity_poly.type
_entity_poly.pdbx_seq_one_letter_code
_entity_poly.pdbx_strand_id
1 'polypeptide(L)'
;KLVLSFTLIIISSLTPLVLSAQQQQSILPEISYLYVEKLIAAARENYPRIKSLTSQVEVAKQDLNAAKISWLDPFSFQYVGRNNQSQTPPVVNVTNNDILTGYQFGVSFNPGTLLAKPSNIKKAKEQINVAKFTKEEYLLTLETEVKRRYFSYLQAQKALVPFNSSLLDAETNFNATKIAFQKAEVTIAQYNSASTTYYSAVQAKLQAEMAFLSSKALLEELTVKKLEEIK
;
A
#
# COMPACT_ATOMS: atom_id res chain seq x y z
N LYS A 1 38.72 14.56 -76.04
CA LYS A 1 38.10 13.26 -75.63
C LYS A 1 38.84 12.80 -74.39
N LEU A 2 38.13 12.43 -73.32
CA LEU A 2 38.53 12.56 -71.89
C LEU A 2 38.66 14.04 -71.54
N VAL A 3 37.82 14.66 -70.71
CA VAL A 3 37.80 14.53 -69.23
C VAL A 3 36.35 14.70 -68.68
N LEU A 4 35.32 14.80 -69.51
CA LEU A 4 34.00 15.29 -69.07
C LEU A 4 32.97 14.21 -68.65
N SER A 5 33.40 13.07 -68.11
CA SER A 5 32.46 11.95 -67.85
C SER A 5 32.59 11.28 -66.47
N PHE A 6 33.16 11.96 -65.47
CA PHE A 6 33.36 11.38 -64.13
C PHE A 6 32.63 12.10 -62.99
N THR A 7 31.80 13.10 -63.27
CA THR A 7 31.09 13.90 -62.26
C THR A 7 29.58 13.67 -62.17
N LEU A 8 29.05 12.57 -62.73
CA LEU A 8 27.59 12.30 -62.73
C LEU A 8 27.18 10.92 -62.21
N ILE A 9 28.00 10.24 -61.39
CA ILE A 9 27.68 8.93 -60.79
C ILE A 9 27.96 8.92 -59.27
N ILE A 10 27.67 10.02 -58.57
CA ILE A 10 27.67 10.05 -57.09
C ILE A 10 26.44 10.83 -56.58
N ILE A 11 25.24 10.58 -57.13
CA ILE A 11 23.97 11.15 -56.60
C ILE A 11 22.82 10.13 -56.72
N SER A 12 23.06 8.84 -56.48
CA SER A 12 21.99 7.83 -56.59
C SER A 12 22.21 6.62 -55.68
N SER A 13 22.15 6.84 -54.36
CA SER A 13 21.85 5.79 -53.36
C SER A 13 21.78 6.36 -51.95
N LEU A 14 20.94 7.37 -51.73
CA LEU A 14 20.38 7.62 -50.40
C LEU A 14 18.90 7.24 -50.46
N THR A 15 18.62 5.95 -50.38
CA THR A 15 17.30 5.50 -49.94
C THR A 15 17.21 5.81 -48.45
N PRO A 16 16.32 6.70 -47.99
CA PRO A 16 16.05 6.78 -46.56
C PRO A 16 15.48 5.41 -46.16
N LEU A 17 16.22 4.72 -45.30
CA LEU A 17 15.71 3.59 -44.55
C LEU A 17 14.52 4.15 -43.75
N VAL A 18 13.32 3.94 -44.27
CA VAL A 18 12.09 4.20 -43.54
C VAL A 18 12.08 3.17 -42.42
N LEU A 19 12.66 3.53 -41.27
CA LEU A 19 12.29 2.87 -40.03
C LEU A 19 10.79 3.13 -39.91
N SER A 20 9.98 2.12 -40.24
CA SER A 20 8.67 1.98 -39.64
C SER A 20 8.93 1.98 -38.14
N ALA A 21 8.83 3.16 -37.52
CA ALA A 21 8.71 3.26 -36.09
C ALA A 21 7.47 2.43 -35.78
N GLN A 22 7.68 1.16 -35.40
CA GLN A 22 6.65 0.40 -34.73
C GLN A 22 6.22 1.34 -33.62
N GLN A 23 4.99 1.81 -33.72
CA GLN A 23 4.35 2.67 -32.76
C GLN A 23 4.26 1.82 -31.50
N GLN A 24 5.35 1.82 -30.73
CA GLN A 24 5.48 1.10 -29.49
C GLN A 24 4.33 1.63 -28.65
N GLN A 25 3.27 0.83 -28.48
CA GLN A 25 2.18 1.13 -27.58
C GLN A 25 2.74 1.02 -26.16
N SER A 26 3.55 2.02 -25.81
CA SER A 26 4.14 2.18 -24.51
C SER A 26 3.07 2.80 -23.62
N ILE A 27 2.89 2.23 -22.44
CA ILE A 27 2.05 2.79 -21.39
C ILE A 27 2.70 4.00 -20.70
N LEU A 28 4.01 4.20 -20.90
CA LEU A 28 4.80 5.25 -20.24
C LEU A 28 4.29 6.70 -20.44
N PRO A 29 3.82 7.14 -21.63
CA PRO A 29 3.33 8.50 -21.82
C PRO A 29 1.93 8.73 -21.23
N GLU A 30 1.22 7.70 -20.78
CA GLU A 30 -0.14 7.80 -20.23
C GLU A 30 -0.18 7.77 -18.69
N ILE A 31 0.98 7.63 -18.04
CA ILE A 31 1.08 7.67 -16.59
C ILE A 31 0.85 9.10 -16.11
N SER A 32 -0.28 9.33 -15.43
CA SER A 32 -0.54 10.59 -14.73
C SER A 32 0.09 10.54 -13.35
N TYR A 33 1.32 11.05 -13.23
CA TYR A 33 2.00 11.17 -11.93
C TYR A 33 1.20 12.00 -10.93
N LEU A 34 0.48 13.02 -11.40
CA LEU A 34 -0.41 13.82 -10.55
C LEU A 34 -1.54 12.98 -9.95
N TYR A 35 -2.12 12.06 -10.74
CA TYR A 35 -3.15 11.15 -10.25
C TYR A 35 -2.59 10.16 -9.22
N VAL A 36 -1.39 9.64 -9.45
CA VAL A 36 -0.68 8.77 -8.50
C VAL A 36 -0.49 9.45 -7.14
N GLU A 37 -0.08 10.72 -7.13
CA GLU A 37 0.06 11.48 -5.87
C GLU A 37 -1.28 11.64 -5.13
N LYS A 38 -2.39 11.85 -5.85
CA LYS A 38 -3.74 11.88 -5.24
C LYS A 38 -4.11 10.54 -4.62
N LEU A 39 -3.81 9.42 -5.30
CA LEU A 39 -4.04 8.08 -4.76
C LEU A 39 -3.21 7.83 -3.49
N ILE A 40 -1.94 8.25 -3.49
CA ILE A 40 -1.06 8.15 -2.32
C ILE A 40 -1.62 8.97 -1.16
N ALA A 41 -2.05 10.21 -1.41
CA ALA A 41 -2.66 11.06 -0.40
C ALA A 41 -3.93 10.42 0.19
N ALA A 42 -4.83 9.92 -0.67
CA ALA A 42 -6.03 9.23 -0.24
C ALA A 42 -5.72 7.98 0.60
N ALA A 43 -4.75 7.17 0.20
CA ALA A 43 -4.33 6.00 0.96
C ALA A 43 -3.75 6.38 2.33
N ARG A 44 -2.87 7.40 2.39
CA ARG A 44 -2.28 7.87 3.66
C ARG A 44 -3.33 8.38 4.66
N GLU A 45 -4.36 9.05 4.15
CA GLU A 45 -5.45 9.58 4.97
C GLU A 45 -6.38 8.48 5.50
N ASN A 46 -6.73 7.51 4.64
CA ASN A 46 -7.84 6.61 4.90
C ASN A 46 -7.42 5.21 5.38
N TYR A 47 -6.19 4.76 5.08
CA TYR A 47 -5.78 3.38 5.33
C TYR A 47 -5.65 3.07 6.84
N PRO A 48 -6.36 2.05 7.38
CA PRO A 48 -6.42 1.79 8.83
C PRO A 48 -5.07 1.56 9.51
N ARG A 49 -4.11 0.96 8.82
CA ARG A 49 -2.77 0.70 9.39
C ARG A 49 -2.04 1.99 9.76
N ILE A 50 -2.24 3.08 9.02
CA ILE A 50 -1.68 4.41 9.36
C ILE A 50 -2.24 4.93 10.67
N LYS A 51 -3.54 4.73 10.92
CA LYS A 51 -4.18 5.12 12.18
C LYS A 51 -3.59 4.33 13.35
N SER A 52 -3.43 3.01 13.19
CA SER A 52 -2.80 2.15 14.20
C SER A 52 -1.37 2.58 14.53
N LEU A 53 -0.53 2.84 13.51
CA LEU A 53 0.85 3.31 13.70
C LEU A 53 0.91 4.70 14.34
N THR A 54 -0.04 5.57 14.01
CA THR A 54 -0.17 6.88 14.67
C THR A 54 -0.51 6.70 16.15
N SER A 55 -1.44 5.82 16.49
CA SER A 55 -1.74 5.48 17.88
C SER A 55 -0.52 4.91 18.62
N GLN A 56 0.31 4.08 17.98
CA GLN A 56 1.54 3.56 18.59
C GLN A 56 2.54 4.68 18.93
N VAL A 57 2.68 5.69 18.06
CA VAL A 57 3.49 6.88 18.35
C VAL A 57 2.92 7.65 19.55
N GLU A 58 1.60 7.80 19.64
CA GLU A 58 0.97 8.44 20.80
C GLU A 58 1.13 7.65 22.09
N VAL A 59 1.03 6.32 22.05
CA VAL A 59 1.32 5.45 23.20
C VAL A 59 2.76 5.65 23.68
N ALA A 60 3.74 5.62 22.77
CA ALA A 60 5.14 5.84 23.15
C ALA A 60 5.38 7.24 23.78
N LYS A 61 4.65 8.27 23.34
CA LYS A 61 4.69 9.60 23.97
C LYS A 61 4.07 9.60 25.36
N GLN A 62 2.95 8.89 25.54
CA GLN A 62 2.32 8.72 26.85
C GLN A 62 3.24 7.97 27.81
N ASP A 63 3.93 6.94 27.35
CA ASP A 63 4.92 6.19 28.13
C ASP A 63 6.10 7.07 28.56
N LEU A 64 6.58 7.96 27.68
CA LEU A 64 7.59 8.96 28.07
C LEU A 64 7.07 9.91 29.14
N ASN A 65 5.81 10.35 29.05
CA ASN A 65 5.20 11.21 30.06
C ASN A 65 5.03 10.46 31.38
N ALA A 66 4.60 9.21 31.36
CA ALA A 66 4.54 8.35 32.54
C ALA A 66 5.93 8.15 33.17
N ALA A 67 6.95 7.91 32.36
CA ALA A 67 8.34 7.81 32.83
C ALA A 67 8.84 9.10 33.49
N LYS A 68 8.43 10.27 32.99
CA LYS A 68 8.73 11.57 33.63
C LYS A 68 7.97 11.76 34.93
N ILE A 69 6.67 11.45 34.96
CA ILE A 69 5.84 11.54 36.16
C ILE A 69 6.33 10.57 37.23
N SER A 70 6.94 9.45 36.83
CA SER A 70 7.52 8.47 37.77
C SER A 70 8.54 9.09 38.73
N TRP A 71 9.15 10.23 38.40
CA TRP A 71 9.99 10.96 39.37
C TRP A 71 9.26 11.34 40.65
N LEU A 72 7.93 11.38 40.61
CA LEU A 72 7.06 11.64 41.74
C LEU A 72 6.64 10.36 42.49
N ASP A 73 7.00 9.16 42.02
CA ASP A 73 6.70 7.87 42.69
C ASP A 73 7.11 7.83 44.18
N PRO A 74 8.22 8.47 44.61
CA PRO A 74 8.56 8.55 46.03
C PRO A 74 7.46 9.17 46.89
N PHE A 75 6.63 10.05 46.35
CA PHE A 75 5.59 10.76 47.08
C PHE A 75 4.27 9.99 47.01
N SER A 76 3.75 9.57 48.16
CA SER A 76 2.45 8.91 48.27
C SER A 76 1.52 9.72 49.15
N PHE A 77 0.28 9.87 48.72
CA PHE A 77 -0.80 10.44 49.52
C PHE A 77 -1.86 9.37 49.76
N GLN A 78 -2.19 9.12 51.02
CA GLN A 78 -3.22 8.14 51.39
C GLN A 78 -4.13 8.69 52.50
N TYR A 79 -5.42 8.37 52.40
CA TYR A 79 -6.37 8.62 53.47
C TYR A 79 -6.68 7.30 54.17
N VAL A 80 -6.35 7.20 55.45
CA VAL A 80 -6.61 6.01 56.26
C VAL A 80 -7.83 6.26 57.13
N GLY A 81 -8.96 5.65 56.75
CA GLY A 81 -10.20 5.65 57.53
C GLY A 81 -10.28 4.41 58.42
N ARG A 82 -10.37 4.61 59.74
CA ARG A 82 -10.57 3.51 60.70
C ARG A 82 -12.05 3.32 60.99
N ASN A 83 -12.49 2.07 61.05
CA ASN A 83 -13.78 1.70 61.61
C ASN A 83 -13.53 1.06 62.99
N ASN A 84 -13.95 1.72 64.07
CA ASN A 84 -13.63 1.35 65.46
C ASN A 84 -14.43 0.13 65.98
N GLN A 85 -14.71 -0.86 65.12
CA GLN A 85 -15.55 -2.01 65.46
C GLN A 85 -14.72 -3.28 65.72
N SER A 86 -13.66 -3.18 66.51
CA SER A 86 -12.94 -4.36 67.01
C SER A 86 -12.51 -4.13 68.46
N GLN A 87 -13.28 -4.73 69.36
CA GLN A 87 -13.06 -4.77 70.80
C GLN A 87 -11.93 -5.74 71.11
N THR A 88 -10.67 -5.31 71.01
CA THR A 88 -9.49 -6.03 71.56
C THR A 88 -8.37 -5.01 71.77
N PRO A 89 -7.53 -5.10 72.82
CA PRO A 89 -6.61 -4.02 73.18
C PRO A 89 -5.67 -3.68 72.01
N PRO A 90 -5.39 -2.39 71.75
CA PRO A 90 -4.59 -1.99 70.60
C PRO A 90 -3.14 -2.44 70.85
N VAL A 91 -2.76 -3.57 70.27
CA VAL A 91 -1.35 -3.96 70.18
C VAL A 91 -0.71 -3.00 69.18
N VAL A 92 0.05 -2.05 69.69
CA VAL A 92 0.82 -1.09 68.90
C VAL A 92 1.92 -1.86 68.18
N ASN A 93 1.65 -2.31 66.95
CA ASN A 93 2.62 -3.03 66.15
C ASN A 93 3.57 -2.00 65.52
N VAL A 94 4.77 -1.86 66.09
CA VAL A 94 5.78 -0.83 65.72
C VAL A 94 6.22 -0.94 64.24
N THR A 95 5.90 -2.04 63.58
CA THR A 95 6.15 -2.29 62.15
C THR A 95 5.04 -1.77 61.22
N ASN A 96 3.82 -1.56 61.71
CA ASN A 96 2.74 -0.93 60.95
C ASN A 96 2.47 0.46 61.54
N ASN A 97 2.87 1.51 60.82
CA ASN A 97 2.72 2.91 61.23
C ASN A 97 1.26 3.41 61.18
N ASP A 98 0.29 2.52 61.43
CA ASP A 98 -1.13 2.80 61.56
C ASP A 98 -1.40 3.27 62.99
N ILE A 99 -0.99 4.48 63.34
CA ILE A 99 -1.25 5.04 64.68
C ILE A 99 -2.32 6.15 64.62
N LEU A 100 -2.61 6.69 63.43
CA LEU A 100 -3.48 7.87 63.23
C LEU A 100 -4.48 7.68 62.07
N THR A 101 -5.77 7.91 62.34
CA THR A 101 -6.82 8.09 61.31
C THR A 101 -6.67 9.46 60.67
N GLY A 102 -6.60 9.54 59.34
CA GLY A 102 -6.50 10.82 58.65
C GLY A 102 -5.69 10.78 57.36
N TYR A 103 -5.33 11.97 56.87
CA TYR A 103 -4.46 12.15 55.72
C TYR A 103 -3.01 11.84 56.11
N GLN A 104 -2.39 10.92 55.40
CA GLN A 104 -1.00 10.55 55.57
C GLN A 104 -0.22 10.86 54.28
N PHE A 105 0.93 11.49 54.44
CA PHE A 105 1.90 11.74 53.39
C PHE A 105 3.11 10.85 53.63
N GLY A 106 3.46 10.04 52.65
CA GLY A 106 4.62 9.15 52.69
C GLY A 106 5.66 9.59 51.67
N VAL A 107 6.95 9.50 52.07
CA VAL A 107 8.07 9.59 51.14
C VAL A 107 8.81 8.25 51.19
N SER A 108 8.79 7.53 50.08
CA SER A 108 9.50 6.25 49.92
C SER A 108 10.76 6.46 49.09
N PHE A 109 11.93 6.15 49.67
CA PHE A 109 13.21 6.31 48.98
C PHE A 109 13.78 4.94 48.61
N ASN A 110 13.83 4.65 47.30
CA ASN A 110 14.55 3.50 46.77
C ASN A 110 15.65 4.00 45.82
N PRO A 111 16.93 3.97 46.25
CA PRO A 111 18.03 4.52 45.45
C PRO A 111 18.24 3.77 44.13
N GLY A 112 17.97 2.46 44.09
CA GLY A 112 18.08 1.66 42.87
C GLY A 112 17.09 2.10 41.79
N THR A 113 15.84 2.39 42.16
CA THR A 113 14.82 2.85 41.20
C THR A 113 15.09 4.28 40.76
N LEU A 114 15.56 5.16 41.65
CA LEU A 114 15.89 6.55 41.35
C LEU A 114 17.06 6.67 40.36
N LEU A 115 18.13 5.88 40.54
CA LEU A 115 19.27 5.86 39.63
C LEU A 115 18.90 5.33 38.23
N ALA A 116 17.86 4.49 38.13
CA ALA A 116 17.38 3.96 36.86
C ALA A 116 16.47 4.94 36.08
N LYS A 117 15.85 5.94 36.74
CA LYS A 117 14.87 6.85 36.09
C LYS A 117 15.42 7.62 34.87
N PRO A 118 16.64 8.20 34.89
CA PRO A 118 17.21 8.85 33.70
C PRO A 118 17.37 7.88 32.52
N SER A 119 17.79 6.65 32.78
CA SER A 119 17.92 5.61 31.76
C SER A 119 16.57 5.25 31.15
N ASN A 120 15.54 5.08 31.99
CA ASN A 120 14.17 4.80 31.55
C ASN A 120 13.59 5.92 30.68
N ILE A 121 13.86 7.19 31.02
CA ILE A 121 13.46 8.33 30.19
C ILE A 121 14.17 8.31 28.84
N LYS A 122 15.48 8.02 28.81
CA LYS A 122 16.23 7.89 27.55
C LYS A 122 15.65 6.75 26.70
N LYS A 123 15.39 5.58 27.29
CA LYS A 123 14.74 4.45 26.62
C LYS A 123 13.38 4.83 26.03
N ALA A 124 12.53 5.52 26.81
CA ALA A 124 11.21 5.95 26.34
C ALA A 124 11.30 6.96 25.18
N LYS A 125 12.30 7.85 25.18
CA LYS A 125 12.57 8.74 24.03
C LYS A 125 12.93 7.94 22.78
N GLU A 126 13.81 6.95 22.91
CA GLU A 126 14.16 6.11 21.75
C GLU A 126 12.97 5.27 21.28
N GLN A 127 12.09 4.82 22.16
CA GLN A 127 10.86 4.12 21.78
C GLN A 127 9.93 5.01 20.93
N ILE A 128 9.86 6.33 21.20
CA ILE A 128 9.14 7.27 20.33
C ILE A 128 9.80 7.32 18.94
N ASN A 129 11.12 7.39 18.88
CA ASN A 129 11.85 7.42 17.60
C ASN A 129 11.61 6.14 16.80
N VAL A 130 11.69 4.97 17.45
CA VAL A 130 11.39 3.68 16.84
C VAL A 130 9.96 3.66 16.28
N ALA A 131 8.97 4.10 17.05
CA ALA A 131 7.58 4.15 16.59
C ALA A 131 7.40 5.11 15.39
N LYS A 132 8.08 6.25 15.40
CA LYS A 132 8.07 7.20 14.27
C LYS A 132 8.70 6.61 13.02
N PHE A 133 9.90 6.04 13.13
CA PHE A 133 10.59 5.41 12.00
C PHE A 133 9.81 4.24 11.43
N THR A 134 9.17 3.43 12.29
CA THR A 134 8.27 2.36 11.85
C THR A 134 7.09 2.91 11.04
N LYS A 135 6.52 4.04 11.46
CA LYS A 135 5.45 4.72 10.71
C LYS A 135 5.95 5.27 9.37
N GLU A 136 7.13 5.88 9.34
CA GLU A 136 7.75 6.45 8.14
C GLU A 136 8.12 5.37 7.12
N GLU A 137 8.73 4.27 7.56
CA GLU A 137 9.02 3.09 6.73
C GLU A 137 7.73 2.54 6.11
N TYR A 138 6.66 2.45 6.90
CA TYR A 138 5.38 1.99 6.40
C TYR A 138 4.76 2.97 5.39
N LEU A 139 4.94 4.28 5.55
CA LEU A 139 4.48 5.29 4.56
C LEU A 139 5.19 5.13 3.21
N LEU A 140 6.51 4.83 3.21
CA LEU A 140 7.28 4.55 2.00
C LEU A 140 6.81 3.25 1.32
N THR A 141 6.55 2.22 2.13
CA THR A 141 6.01 0.94 1.65
C THR A 141 4.63 1.11 1.03
N LEU A 142 3.75 1.86 1.71
CA LEU A 142 2.40 2.16 1.22
C LEU A 142 2.44 2.94 -0.10
N GLU A 143 3.33 3.91 -0.23
CA GLU A 143 3.53 4.66 -1.47
C GLU A 143 3.96 3.73 -2.64
N THR A 144 4.91 2.84 -2.36
CA THR A 144 5.40 1.86 -3.35
C THR A 144 4.28 0.92 -3.78
N GLU A 145 3.47 0.45 -2.83
CA GLU A 145 2.32 -0.42 -3.10
C GLU A 145 1.23 0.28 -3.93
N VAL A 146 0.92 1.54 -3.63
CA VAL A 146 -0.04 2.32 -4.44
C VAL A 146 0.46 2.46 -5.87
N LYS A 147 1.75 2.82 -6.06
CA LYS A 147 2.36 2.92 -7.39
C LYS A 147 2.29 1.59 -8.16
N ARG A 148 2.69 0.49 -7.51
CA ARG A 148 2.69 -0.86 -8.10
C ARG A 148 1.28 -1.30 -8.53
N ARG A 149 0.28 -1.10 -7.67
CA ARG A 149 -1.12 -1.46 -7.96
C ARG A 149 -1.71 -0.56 -9.05
N TYR A 150 -1.37 0.73 -9.05
CA TYR A 150 -1.78 1.65 -10.12
C TYR A 150 -1.21 1.23 -11.49
N PHE A 151 0.07 0.88 -11.57
CA PHE A 151 0.65 0.41 -12.83
C PHE A 151 0.02 -0.91 -13.31
N SER A 152 -0.29 -1.82 -12.39
CA SER A 152 -0.99 -3.07 -12.71
C SER A 152 -2.41 -2.79 -13.22
N TYR A 153 -3.13 -1.85 -12.61
CA TYR A 153 -4.44 -1.39 -13.06
C TYR A 153 -4.38 -0.76 -14.45
N LEU A 154 -3.43 0.15 -14.70
CA LEU A 154 -3.26 0.80 -16.00
C LEU A 154 -2.92 -0.23 -17.08
N GLN A 155 -2.03 -1.18 -16.79
CA GLN A 155 -1.71 -2.27 -17.70
C GLN A 155 -2.95 -3.11 -18.05
N ALA A 156 -3.71 -3.53 -17.05
CA ALA A 156 -4.91 -4.34 -17.24
C ALA A 156 -5.98 -3.58 -18.04
N GLN A 157 -6.17 -2.28 -17.76
CA GLN A 157 -7.07 -1.42 -18.51
C GLN A 157 -6.69 -1.34 -19.99
N LYS A 158 -5.40 -1.14 -20.27
CA LYS A 158 -4.90 -0.99 -21.64
C LYS A 158 -4.89 -2.30 -22.42
N ALA A 159 -4.73 -3.43 -21.73
CA ALA A 159 -4.82 -4.75 -22.34
C ALA A 159 -6.21 -5.08 -22.90
N LEU A 160 -7.29 -4.45 -22.41
CA LEU A 160 -8.65 -4.71 -22.92
C LEU A 160 -8.81 -4.40 -24.41
N VAL A 161 -8.11 -3.39 -24.93
CA VAL A 161 -8.20 -2.99 -26.34
C VAL A 161 -7.72 -4.12 -27.28
N PRO A 162 -6.48 -4.63 -27.17
CA PRO A 162 -6.02 -5.71 -28.05
C PRO A 162 -6.83 -7.01 -27.89
N PHE A 163 -7.31 -7.34 -26.67
CA PHE A 163 -8.18 -8.51 -26.50
C PHE A 163 -9.55 -8.34 -27.16
N ASN A 164 -10.13 -7.14 -27.14
CA ASN A 164 -11.36 -6.85 -27.87
C ASN A 164 -11.14 -6.93 -29.39
N SER A 165 -10.04 -6.38 -29.91
CA SER A 165 -9.70 -6.49 -31.33
C SER A 165 -9.49 -7.95 -31.75
N SER A 166 -8.74 -8.72 -30.95
CA SER A 166 -8.52 -10.15 -31.23
C SER A 166 -9.81 -10.97 -31.20
N LEU A 167 -10.75 -10.66 -30.29
CA LEU A 167 -12.06 -11.31 -30.28
C LEU A 167 -12.84 -10.96 -31.55
N LEU A 168 -12.88 -9.69 -31.96
CA LEU A 168 -13.58 -9.25 -33.16
C LEU A 168 -13.05 -9.93 -34.42
N ASP A 169 -11.72 -10.03 -34.54
CA ASP A 169 -11.05 -10.71 -35.66
C ASP A 169 -11.37 -12.21 -35.66
N ALA A 170 -11.29 -12.86 -34.50
CA ALA A 170 -11.59 -14.28 -34.35
C ALA A 170 -13.07 -14.59 -34.64
N GLU A 171 -13.98 -13.73 -34.21
CA GLU A 171 -15.42 -13.83 -34.48
C GLU A 171 -15.72 -13.67 -35.97
N THR A 172 -15.12 -12.68 -36.61
CA THR A 172 -15.27 -12.43 -38.05
C THR A 172 -14.79 -13.63 -38.86
N ASN A 173 -13.60 -14.15 -38.53
CA ASN A 173 -13.03 -15.33 -39.17
C ASN A 173 -13.88 -16.59 -38.93
N PHE A 174 -14.36 -16.80 -37.70
CA PHE A 174 -15.22 -17.93 -37.37
C PHE A 174 -16.53 -17.89 -38.16
N ASN A 175 -17.18 -16.72 -38.23
CA ASN A 175 -18.42 -16.54 -38.98
C ASN A 175 -18.22 -16.78 -40.49
N ALA A 176 -17.13 -16.26 -41.06
CA ALA A 176 -16.78 -16.49 -42.46
C ALA A 176 -16.54 -17.99 -42.74
N THR A 177 -15.75 -18.65 -41.88
CA THR A 177 -15.43 -20.09 -42.00
C THR A 177 -16.67 -20.95 -41.82
N LYS A 178 -17.59 -20.57 -40.92
CA LYS A 178 -18.87 -21.26 -40.71
C LYS A 178 -19.74 -21.22 -41.96
N ILE A 179 -19.84 -20.07 -42.62
CA ILE A 179 -20.60 -19.93 -43.88
C ILE A 179 -19.94 -20.75 -44.99
N ALA A 180 -18.62 -20.67 -45.14
CA ALA A 180 -17.88 -21.45 -46.13
C ALA A 180 -18.05 -22.97 -45.90
N PHE A 181 -18.07 -23.41 -44.63
CA PHE A 181 -18.27 -24.81 -44.28
C PHE A 181 -19.69 -25.28 -44.65
N GLN A 182 -20.71 -24.46 -44.39
CA GLN A 182 -22.09 -24.74 -44.80
C GLN A 182 -22.25 -24.87 -46.31
N LYS A 183 -21.40 -24.18 -47.08
CA LYS A 183 -21.33 -24.28 -48.54
C LYS A 183 -20.38 -25.40 -49.03
N ALA A 184 -19.81 -26.19 -48.13
CA ALA A 184 -18.80 -27.21 -48.41
C ALA A 184 -17.52 -26.68 -49.10
N GLU A 185 -17.18 -25.40 -48.91
CA GLU A 185 -15.99 -24.74 -49.46
C GLU A 185 -14.74 -24.95 -48.59
N VAL A 186 -14.91 -25.33 -47.32
CA VAL A 186 -13.82 -25.62 -46.37
C VAL A 186 -14.04 -26.96 -45.66
N THR A 187 -12.96 -27.52 -45.12
CA THR A 187 -12.99 -28.80 -44.39
C THR A 187 -13.45 -28.65 -42.95
N ILE A 188 -13.92 -29.74 -42.34
CA ILE A 188 -14.25 -29.77 -40.91
C ILE A 188 -13.06 -29.43 -40.01
N ALA A 189 -11.84 -29.77 -40.43
CA ALA A 189 -10.62 -29.43 -39.70
C ALA A 189 -10.40 -27.91 -39.63
N GLN A 190 -10.63 -27.19 -40.75
CA GLN A 190 -10.54 -25.73 -40.80
C GLN A 190 -11.64 -25.07 -39.95
N TYR A 191 -12.86 -25.60 -40.00
CA TYR A 191 -13.96 -25.14 -39.13
C TYR A 191 -13.61 -25.29 -37.64
N ASN A 192 -13.17 -26.49 -37.22
CA ASN A 192 -12.79 -26.75 -35.84
C ASN A 192 -11.62 -25.87 -35.37
N SER A 193 -10.66 -25.60 -36.25
CA SER A 193 -9.57 -24.67 -35.97
C SER A 193 -10.09 -23.25 -35.72
N ALA A 194 -10.99 -22.74 -36.57
CA ALA A 194 -11.58 -21.42 -36.40
C ALA A 194 -12.43 -21.33 -35.12
N SER A 195 -13.22 -22.36 -34.80
CA SER A 195 -13.95 -22.46 -33.53
C SER A 195 -13.02 -22.40 -32.32
N THR A 196 -11.92 -23.16 -32.35
CA THR A 196 -10.95 -23.20 -31.25
C THR A 196 -10.31 -21.83 -31.03
N THR A 197 -9.92 -21.14 -32.11
CA THR A 197 -9.39 -19.77 -32.04
C THR A 197 -10.41 -18.79 -31.46
N TYR A 198 -11.67 -18.85 -31.90
CA TYR A 198 -12.74 -18.01 -31.36
C TYR A 198 -12.95 -18.22 -29.85
N TYR A 199 -13.12 -19.46 -29.41
CA TYR A 199 -13.31 -19.75 -27.98
C TYR A 199 -12.09 -19.39 -27.14
N SER A 200 -10.88 -19.54 -27.69
CA SER A 200 -9.64 -19.09 -27.02
C SER A 200 -9.61 -17.57 -26.87
N ALA A 201 -10.03 -16.81 -27.90
CA ALA A 201 -10.11 -15.35 -27.83
C ALA A 201 -11.17 -14.86 -26.82
N VAL A 202 -12.33 -15.54 -26.76
CA VAL A 202 -13.37 -15.28 -25.74
C VAL A 202 -12.81 -15.49 -24.33
N GLN A 203 -12.14 -16.63 -24.10
CA GLN A 203 -11.53 -16.94 -22.81
C GLN A 203 -10.45 -15.92 -22.41
N ALA A 204 -9.63 -15.49 -23.37
CA ALA A 204 -8.58 -14.49 -23.14
C ALA A 204 -9.17 -13.11 -22.79
N LYS A 205 -10.23 -12.67 -23.49
CA LYS A 205 -10.94 -11.44 -23.15
C LYS A 205 -11.52 -11.50 -21.73
N LEU A 206 -12.18 -12.60 -21.37
CA LEU A 206 -12.76 -12.77 -20.04
C LEU A 206 -11.69 -12.68 -18.94
N GLN A 207 -10.52 -13.30 -19.16
CA GLN A 207 -9.39 -13.21 -18.23
C GLN A 207 -8.87 -11.76 -18.11
N ALA A 208 -8.82 -11.01 -19.21
CA ALA A 208 -8.41 -9.61 -19.19
C ALA A 208 -9.40 -8.71 -18.44
N GLU A 209 -10.70 -8.92 -18.61
CA GLU A 209 -11.75 -8.22 -17.86
C GLU A 209 -11.63 -8.52 -16.36
N MET A 210 -11.42 -9.78 -15.98
CA MET A 210 -11.19 -10.18 -14.59
C MET A 210 -9.92 -9.55 -14.01
N ALA A 211 -8.83 -9.49 -14.79
CA ALA A 211 -7.60 -8.85 -14.37
C ALA A 211 -7.79 -7.34 -14.15
N PHE A 212 -8.56 -6.67 -15.01
CA PHE A 212 -8.93 -5.27 -14.84
C PHE A 212 -9.76 -5.03 -13.58
N LEU A 213 -10.82 -5.81 -13.36
CA LEU A 213 -11.66 -5.69 -12.18
C LEU A 213 -10.89 -6.00 -10.88
N SER A 214 -10.05 -7.03 -10.90
CA SER A 214 -9.22 -7.40 -9.75
C SER A 214 -8.19 -6.32 -9.43
N SER A 215 -7.49 -5.79 -10.43
CA SER A 215 -6.48 -4.74 -10.22
C SER A 215 -7.11 -3.44 -9.75
N LYS A 216 -8.31 -3.11 -10.23
CA LYS A 216 -9.11 -2.00 -9.72
C LYS A 216 -9.46 -2.18 -8.24
N ALA A 217 -10.05 -3.33 -7.87
CA ALA A 217 -10.43 -3.61 -6.50
C ALA A 217 -9.22 -3.57 -5.55
N LEU A 218 -8.07 -4.11 -5.97
CA LEU A 218 -6.83 -4.06 -5.20
C LEU A 218 -6.33 -2.63 -5.00
N LEU A 219 -6.47 -1.74 -5.98
CA LEU A 219 -6.10 -0.34 -5.81
C LEU A 219 -7.06 0.39 -4.86
N GLU A 220 -8.36 0.14 -5.00
CA GLU A 220 -9.42 0.70 -4.15
C GLU A 220 -9.32 0.24 -2.69
N GLU A 221 -8.80 -0.96 -2.45
CA GLU A 221 -8.51 -1.48 -1.11
C GLU A 221 -7.53 -0.56 -0.35
N LEU A 222 -6.51 -0.03 -1.04
CA LEU A 222 -5.51 0.84 -0.41
C LEU A 222 -6.05 2.25 -0.15
N THR A 223 -6.86 2.78 -1.08
CA THR A 223 -7.44 4.13 -0.95
C THR A 223 -8.67 4.15 -0.06
N VAL A 224 -9.32 3.00 0.16
CA VAL A 224 -10.58 2.82 0.89
C VAL A 224 -11.75 3.62 0.27
N LYS A 225 -11.53 4.20 -0.91
CA LYS A 225 -12.47 5.01 -1.69
C LYS A 225 -12.42 4.51 -3.12
N LYS A 226 -13.55 4.60 -3.80
CA LYS A 226 -13.66 4.24 -5.22
C LYS A 226 -12.79 5.16 -6.07
N LEU A 227 -12.21 4.62 -7.14
CA LEU A 227 -11.33 5.42 -8.01
C LEU A 227 -12.06 6.59 -8.67
N GLU A 228 -13.37 6.47 -8.90
CA GLU A 228 -14.21 7.53 -9.49
C GLU A 228 -14.41 8.73 -8.56
N GLU A 229 -14.25 8.54 -7.26
CA GLU A 229 -14.39 9.59 -6.25
C GLU A 229 -13.11 10.41 -6.08
N ILE A 230 -11.98 9.87 -6.53
CA ILE A 230 -10.67 10.51 -6.46
C ILE A 230 -10.45 11.22 -7.81
N LYS A 231 -10.77 12.51 -7.90
CA LYS A 231 -10.57 13.34 -9.10
C LYS A 231 -9.31 14.18 -9.01
#